data_AF-A0A3Q8BG44-F1
#
_entry.id   AF-A0A3Q8BG44-F1
#
_cell.length_a   1.000
_cell.length_b   1.000
_cell.length_c   1.000
_cell.angle_alpha   90.00
_cell.angle_beta   90.00
_cell.angle_gamma   90.00
#
_symmetry.space_group_name_H-M   'P 1'
#
loop_
_entity.id
_entity.type
_entity.pdbx_description
1 polymer ?
#
loop_
_entity_poly.entity_id
_entity_poly.type
_entity_poly.pdbx_seq_one_letter_code
_entity_poly.pdbx_strand_id
1 'polypeptide(L)'
;MSSLETMLIRIEDDLRDINEKFGILSEKELRMLSRDIKYVFLDNIAKEIKLVFYDHDDTDVVYSEYVYSIAGSVKIKGDMSVEDTDNKNVVFDVFIEFMDDFQKLNSQLRNILLKNTELEWLT
;
A
#
# COMPACT_ATOMS: atom_id res chain seq x y z
N MET A 1 6.76 21.97 4.05
CA MET A 1 6.31 20.57 3.92
C MET A 1 5.91 20.35 2.48
N SER A 2 6.49 19.34 1.81
CA SER A 2 6.18 19.00 0.41
C SER A 2 4.83 18.27 0.29
N SER A 3 4.29 18.18 -0.93
CA SER A 3 3.09 17.38 -1.20
C SER A 3 3.32 15.90 -0.87
N LEU A 4 4.53 15.40 -1.13
CA LEU A 4 4.93 14.03 -0.80
C LEU A 4 4.96 13.80 0.72
N GLU A 5 5.57 14.69 1.50
CA GLU A 5 5.61 14.57 2.97
C GLU A 5 4.19 14.57 3.57
N THR A 6 3.31 15.43 3.05
CA THR A 6 1.91 15.50 3.49
C THR A 6 1.16 14.19 3.17
N MET A 7 1.39 13.62 1.99
CA MET A 7 0.81 12.34 1.61
C MET A 7 1.34 11.19 2.48
N LEU A 8 2.63 11.16 2.79
CA LEU A 8 3.22 10.10 3.62
C LEU A 8 2.66 10.10 5.05
N ILE A 9 2.40 11.29 5.62
CA ILE A 9 1.70 11.41 6.91
C ILE A 9 0.27 10.88 6.77
N ARG A 10 -0.43 11.26 5.70
CA ARG A 10 -1.80 10.81 5.46
C ARG A 10 -1.91 9.30 5.28
N ILE A 11 -0.98 8.65 4.57
CA ILE A 11 -0.97 7.18 4.42
C ILE A 11 -0.84 6.51 5.79
N GLU A 12 -0.04 7.05 6.70
CA GLU A 12 0.13 6.51 8.04
C GLU A 12 -1.16 6.62 8.86
N ASP A 13 -1.86 7.76 8.77
CA ASP A 13 -3.17 7.94 9.39
C ASP A 13 -4.22 7.01 8.76
N ASP A 14 -4.31 6.95 7.42
CA ASP A 14 -5.26 6.10 6.69
C ASP A 14 -5.02 4.60 7.04
N LEU A 15 -3.76 4.16 7.11
CA LEU A 15 -3.40 2.80 7.52
C LEU A 15 -3.80 2.51 8.97
N ARG A 16 -3.62 3.46 9.89
CA ARG A 16 -4.06 3.31 11.28
C ARG A 16 -5.58 3.20 11.35
N ASP A 17 -6.30 4.08 10.67
CA ASP A 17 -7.76 4.11 10.67
C ASP A 17 -8.35 2.83 10.06
N ILE A 18 -7.77 2.35 8.95
CA ILE A 18 -8.10 1.05 8.33
C ILE A 18 -7.88 -0.08 9.34
N ASN A 19 -6.73 -0.09 10.01
CA ASN A 19 -6.39 -1.16 10.93
C ASN A 19 -7.23 -1.13 12.22
N GLU A 20 -7.59 0.06 12.72
CA GLU A 20 -8.52 0.21 13.84
C GLU A 20 -9.92 -0.27 13.48
N LYS A 21 -10.36 -0.02 12.24
CA LYS A 21 -11.69 -0.42 11.76
C LYS A 21 -11.82 -1.92 11.53
N PHE A 22 -10.77 -2.55 10.99
CA PHE A 22 -10.87 -3.93 10.47
C PHE A 22 -9.93 -4.93 11.15
N GLY A 23 -8.93 -4.48 11.91
CA GLY A 23 -8.04 -5.35 12.69
C GLY A 23 -7.17 -6.30 11.85
N ILE A 24 -6.78 -5.90 10.64
CA ILE A 24 -6.17 -6.77 9.62
C ILE A 24 -4.69 -7.04 9.89
N LEU A 25 -3.97 -6.04 10.38
CA LEU A 25 -2.53 -6.06 10.61
C LEU A 25 -2.25 -6.00 12.11
N SER A 26 -1.23 -6.74 12.57
CA SER A 26 -0.65 -6.49 13.87
C SER A 26 -0.02 -5.08 13.90
N GLU A 27 0.10 -4.50 15.10
CA GLU A 27 0.76 -3.19 15.28
C GLU A 27 2.21 -3.20 14.75
N LYS A 28 2.87 -4.37 14.78
CA LYS A 28 4.20 -4.55 14.19
C LYS A 28 4.14 -4.45 12.67
N GLU A 29 3.27 -5.20 12.02
CA GLU A 29 3.10 -5.19 10.55
C GLU A 29 2.66 -3.82 10.05
N LEU A 30 1.79 -3.12 10.77
CA LEU A 30 1.38 -1.76 10.47
C LEU A 30 2.58 -0.80 10.41
N ARG A 31 3.48 -0.88 11.41
CA ARG A 31 4.72 -0.09 11.43
C ARG A 31 5.67 -0.47 10.30
N MET A 32 5.82 -1.76 10.02
CA MET A 32 6.64 -2.27 8.92
C MET A 32 6.14 -1.72 7.58
N LEU A 33 4.83 -1.86 7.32
CA LEU A 33 4.19 -1.40 6.10
C LEU A 33 4.30 0.12 5.92
N SER A 34 3.99 0.90 6.97
CA SER A 34 4.12 2.36 6.94
C SER A 34 5.56 2.79 6.60
N ARG A 35 6.55 2.12 7.18
CA ARG A 35 7.96 2.40 6.91
C ARG A 35 8.38 2.01 5.49
N ASP A 36 7.93 0.85 5.01
CA ASP A 36 8.26 0.36 3.67
C ASP A 36 7.63 1.24 2.59
N ILE A 37 6.39 1.70 2.77
CA ILE A 37 5.74 2.67 1.88
C ILE A 37 6.54 3.97 1.81
N LYS A 38 6.96 4.51 2.97
CA LYS A 38 7.82 5.70 3.01
C LYS A 38 9.13 5.46 2.26
N TYR A 39 9.77 4.31 2.49
CA TYR A 39 11.01 3.94 1.81
C TYR A 39 10.84 3.94 0.29
N VAL A 40 9.86 3.20 -0.25
CA VAL A 40 9.72 3.05 -1.71
C VAL A 40 9.32 4.36 -2.40
N PHE A 41 8.62 5.27 -1.74
CA PHE A 41 8.35 6.61 -2.29
C PHE A 41 9.56 7.53 -2.24
N LEU A 42 10.26 7.60 -1.08
CA LEU A 42 11.39 8.52 -0.91
C LEU A 42 12.60 8.13 -1.77
N ASP A 43 12.79 6.83 -2.03
CA ASP A 43 13.85 6.32 -2.92
C ASP A 43 13.46 6.32 -4.41
N ASN A 44 12.30 6.90 -4.78
CA ASN A 44 11.78 6.89 -6.16
C ASN A 44 11.66 5.47 -6.76
N ILE A 45 11.28 4.50 -5.95
CA ILE A 45 11.02 3.12 -6.37
C ILE A 45 9.56 2.98 -6.85
N ALA A 46 8.63 3.54 -6.07
CA ALA A 46 7.20 3.48 -6.33
C ALA A 46 6.69 4.77 -6.99
N LYS A 47 5.94 4.62 -8.07
CA LYS A 47 5.15 5.67 -8.70
C LYS A 47 3.80 5.81 -8.01
N GLU A 48 3.17 4.69 -7.71
CA GLU A 48 1.85 4.59 -7.10
C GLU A 48 1.80 3.41 -6.14
N ILE A 49 1.07 3.56 -5.03
CA ILE A 49 0.75 2.48 -4.10
C ILE A 49 -0.76 2.41 -3.96
N LYS A 50 -1.29 1.18 -3.98
CA LYS A 50 -2.70 0.90 -3.79
C LYS A 50 -2.89 0.00 -2.58
N LEU A 51 -3.75 0.41 -1.67
CA LEU A 51 -4.27 -0.44 -0.60
C LEU A 51 -5.64 -0.93 -1.04
N VAL A 52 -5.82 -2.23 -1.19
CA VAL A 52 -7.00 -2.80 -1.86
C VAL A 52 -7.66 -3.84 -0.99
N PHE A 53 -8.97 -3.70 -0.85
CA PHE A 53 -9.88 -4.67 -0.27
C PHE A 53 -10.69 -5.33 -1.38
N TYR A 54 -10.57 -6.64 -1.54
CA TYR A 54 -11.25 -7.38 -2.60
C TYR A 54 -11.73 -8.76 -2.12
N ASP A 55 -12.62 -9.40 -2.87
CA ASP A 55 -13.09 -10.75 -2.58
C ASP A 55 -12.09 -11.81 -3.08
N HIS A 56 -11.65 -12.70 -2.21
CA HIS A 56 -10.70 -13.76 -2.53
C HIS A 56 -11.18 -14.67 -3.67
N ASP A 57 -12.48 -14.97 -3.69
CA ASP A 57 -13.06 -15.90 -4.66
C ASP A 57 -13.39 -15.21 -6.00
N ASP A 58 -13.52 -13.89 -6.01
CA ASP A 58 -13.78 -13.06 -7.20
C ASP A 58 -13.01 -11.73 -7.13
N THR A 59 -11.78 -11.74 -7.67
CA THR A 59 -10.88 -10.58 -7.57
C THR A 59 -11.33 -9.35 -8.36
N ASP A 60 -12.37 -9.47 -9.19
CA ASP A 60 -13.00 -8.33 -9.88
C ASP A 60 -13.89 -7.52 -8.92
N VAL A 61 -14.27 -8.09 -7.76
CA VAL A 61 -15.05 -7.42 -6.72
C VAL A 61 -14.10 -6.69 -5.77
N VAL A 62 -13.92 -5.38 -6.02
CA VAL A 62 -13.16 -4.48 -5.15
C VAL A 62 -14.11 -3.71 -4.23
N TYR A 63 -13.99 -3.93 -2.92
CA TYR A 63 -14.78 -3.26 -1.89
C TYR A 63 -14.28 -1.84 -1.61
N SER A 64 -12.95 -1.66 -1.53
CA SER A 64 -12.32 -0.36 -1.33
C SER A 64 -10.91 -0.33 -1.91
N GLU A 65 -10.54 0.79 -2.51
CA GLU A 65 -9.23 1.04 -3.11
C GLU A 65 -8.73 2.44 -2.71
N TYR A 66 -7.59 2.48 -2.01
CA TYR A 66 -6.88 3.71 -1.66
C TYR A 66 -5.64 3.84 -2.52
N VAL A 67 -5.60 4.86 -3.38
CA VAL A 67 -4.53 5.08 -4.36
C VAL A 67 -3.72 6.33 -3.98
N TYR A 68 -2.42 6.15 -3.80
CA TYR A 68 -1.46 7.19 -3.45
C TYR A 68 -0.37 7.28 -4.52
N SER A 69 -0.07 8.47 -5.03
CA SER A 69 0.97 8.65 -6.05
C SER A 69 2.14 9.50 -5.55
N ILE A 70 3.34 9.27 -6.10
CA ILE A 70 4.53 10.04 -5.75
C ILE A 70 4.39 11.55 -6.03
N ALA A 71 3.43 11.95 -6.88
CA ALA A 71 3.08 13.35 -7.10
C ALA A 71 2.33 14.00 -5.91
N GLY A 72 1.96 13.22 -4.89
CA GLY A 72 1.20 13.64 -3.71
C GLY A 72 -0.32 13.58 -3.91
N SER A 73 -0.81 12.86 -4.92
CA SER A 73 -2.26 12.71 -5.15
C SER A 73 -2.83 11.55 -4.35
N VAL A 74 -4.04 11.73 -3.80
CA VAL A 74 -4.79 10.69 -3.11
C VAL A 74 -6.15 10.50 -3.77
N LYS A 75 -6.53 9.25 -4.05
CA LYS A 75 -7.86 8.88 -4.54
C LYS A 75 -8.38 7.70 -3.74
N ILE A 76 -9.63 7.77 -3.31
CA ILE A 76 -10.31 6.70 -2.58
C ILE A 76 -11.52 6.30 -3.42
N LYS A 77 -11.68 5.01 -3.68
CA LYS A 77 -12.85 4.43 -4.35
C LYS A 77 -13.45 3.35 -3.47
N GLY A 78 -14.78 3.28 -3.46
CA GLY A 78 -15.50 2.36 -2.58
C GLY A 78 -15.61 2.91 -1.15
N ASP A 79 -16.47 2.29 -0.37
CA ASP A 79 -16.67 2.57 1.05
C ASP A 79 -17.01 1.25 1.73
N MET A 80 -15.97 0.47 2.03
CA MET A 80 -16.14 -0.82 2.68
C MET A 80 -16.65 -0.61 4.10
N SER A 81 -17.79 -1.21 4.41
CA SER A 81 -18.40 -1.20 5.74
C SER A 81 -17.80 -2.30 6.63
N VAL A 82 -18.01 -2.21 7.94
CA VAL A 82 -17.59 -3.26 8.89
C VAL A 82 -18.40 -4.54 8.70
N GLU A 83 -19.61 -4.45 8.14
CA GLU A 83 -20.43 -5.62 7.83
C GLU A 83 -19.85 -6.41 6.63
N ASP A 84 -19.11 -5.74 5.74
CA ASP A 84 -18.42 -6.39 4.63
C ASP A 84 -17.22 -7.24 5.12
N THR A 85 -16.59 -6.88 6.26
CA THR A 85 -15.50 -7.69 6.86
C THR A 85 -15.95 -9.03 7.44
N ASP A 86 -17.25 -9.19 7.74
CA ASP A 86 -17.79 -10.49 8.18
C ASP A 86 -17.89 -11.49 7.02
N ASN A 87 -17.71 -11.03 5.77
CA ASN A 87 -17.47 -11.89 4.64
C ASN A 87 -16.05 -12.48 4.74
N LYS A 88 -15.96 -13.79 5.02
CA LYS A 88 -14.70 -14.52 5.24
C LYS A 88 -13.72 -14.47 4.06
N ASN A 89 -14.16 -13.95 2.92
CA ASN A 89 -13.39 -13.88 1.70
C ASN A 89 -12.71 -12.52 1.49
N VAL A 90 -12.90 -11.52 2.36
CA VAL A 90 -12.21 -10.23 2.15
C VAL A 90 -10.71 -10.38 2.37
N VAL A 91 -9.94 -9.97 1.36
CA VAL A 91 -8.48 -9.90 1.39
C VAL A 91 -8.04 -8.45 1.34
N PHE A 92 -7.01 -8.15 2.12
CA PHE A 92 -6.30 -6.88 2.07
C PHE A 92 -4.91 -7.09 1.48
N ASP A 93 -4.64 -6.47 0.32
CA ASP A 93 -3.33 -6.48 -0.30
C ASP A 93 -2.83 -5.06 -0.60
N VAL A 94 -1.51 -4.94 -0.70
CA VAL A 94 -0.82 -3.71 -1.06
C VAL A 94 -0.09 -3.91 -2.38
N PHE A 95 -0.44 -3.09 -3.37
CA PHE A 95 0.15 -3.15 -4.70
C PHE A 95 1.06 -1.94 -4.93
N ILE A 96 2.24 -2.18 -5.51
CA ILE A 96 3.16 -1.13 -5.94
C ILE A 96 3.16 -1.06 -7.47
N GLU A 97 2.91 0.13 -8.02
CA GLU A 97 3.32 0.46 -9.37
C GLU A 97 4.72 1.06 -9.34
N PHE A 98 5.70 0.36 -9.91
CA PHE A 98 7.09 0.82 -9.91
C PHE A 98 7.35 1.95 -10.89
N MET A 99 8.29 2.84 -10.56
CA MET A 99 8.81 3.87 -11.46
C MET A 99 9.49 3.25 -12.70
N ASP A 100 9.32 3.87 -13.88
CA ASP A 100 9.93 3.39 -15.14
C ASP A 100 11.45 3.19 -15.01
N ASP A 101 12.13 4.12 -14.34
CA ASP A 101 13.58 4.05 -14.16
C ASP A 101 14.00 2.92 -13.21
N PHE A 102 13.20 2.64 -12.18
CA PHE A 102 13.40 1.46 -11.34
C PHE A 102 13.22 0.17 -12.13
N GLN A 103 12.20 0.10 -12.99
CA GLN A 103 11.94 -1.08 -13.83
C GLN A 103 13.07 -1.34 -14.84
N LYS A 104 13.78 -0.30 -15.31
CA LYS A 104 14.94 -0.44 -16.22
C LYS A 104 16.19 -1.00 -15.53
N LEU A 105 16.26 -1.00 -14.19
CA LEU A 105 17.38 -1.60 -13.47
C LEU A 105 17.43 -3.11 -13.69
N ASN A 106 18.62 -3.71 -13.62
CA ASN A 106 18.74 -5.17 -13.62
C ASN A 106 18.15 -5.78 -12.34
N SER A 107 17.85 -7.09 -12.39
CA SER A 107 17.21 -7.80 -11.27
C SER A 107 18.02 -7.75 -9.97
N GLN A 108 19.35 -7.78 -10.03
CA GLN A 108 20.19 -7.71 -8.83
C GLN A 108 20.06 -6.35 -8.12
N LEU A 109 20.08 -5.25 -8.87
CA LEU A 109 19.93 -3.90 -8.32
C LEU A 109 18.53 -3.68 -7.74
N ARG A 110 17.47 -4.13 -8.43
CA ARG A 110 16.10 -4.06 -7.90
C ARG A 110 15.98 -4.83 -6.59
N ASN A 111 16.54 -6.03 -6.53
CA ASN A 111 16.51 -6.84 -5.30
C ASN A 111 17.31 -6.20 -4.16
N ILE A 112 18.42 -5.51 -4.44
CA ILE A 112 19.17 -4.78 -3.41
C ILE A 112 18.34 -3.63 -2.83
N LEU A 113 17.67 -2.86 -3.69
CA LEU A 113 16.82 -1.75 -3.27
C LEU A 113 15.62 -2.26 -2.46
N LEU A 114 14.93 -3.30 -2.94
CA LEU A 114 13.80 -3.88 -2.22
C LEU A 114 14.22 -4.63 -0.96
N LYS A 115 15.46 -5.11 -0.82
CA LYS A 115 15.94 -5.74 0.43
C LYS A 115 15.97 -4.80 1.64
N ASN A 116 15.82 -3.49 1.43
CA ASN A 116 15.69 -2.53 2.52
C ASN A 116 14.25 -2.45 3.07
N THR A 117 13.27 -3.05 2.38
CA THR A 117 11.92 -3.21 2.93
C THR A 117 11.90 -4.35 3.94
N GLU A 118 11.06 -4.21 4.95
CA GLU A 118 10.88 -5.21 6.01
C GLU A 118 9.86 -6.28 5.66
N LEU A 119 8.93 -5.98 4.74
CA LEU A 119 7.99 -6.91 4.15
C LEU A 119 8.53 -7.49 2.84
N GLU A 120 8.21 -8.76 2.59
CA GLU A 120 8.47 -9.40 1.31
C GLU A 120 7.45 -8.91 0.28
N TRP A 121 7.94 -8.32 -0.82
CA TRP A 121 7.11 -7.93 -1.96
C TRP A 121 7.17 -9.03 -3.01
N LEU A 122 6.02 -9.62 -3.32
CA LEU A 122 5.88 -10.59 -4.40
C LEU A 122 5.83 -9.83 -5.74
N THR A 123 6.75 -10.13 -6.65
CA THR A 123 6.89 -9.48 -7.96
C THR A 123 6.65 -10.44 -9.11
#